data_AF-A0A644ZF09-F1
#
_entry.id   AF-A0A644ZF09-F1
#
_cell.length_a   1.000
_cell.length_b   1.000
_cell.length_c   1.000
_cell.angle_alpha   90.00
_cell.angle_beta   90.00
_cell.angle_gamma   90.00
#
_symmetry.space_group_name_H-M   'P 1'
#
loop_
_entity.id
_entity.type
_entity.pdbx_description
1 polymer ?
#
loop_
_entity_poly.entity_id
_entity_poly.type
_entity_poly.pdbx_seq_one_letter_code
_entity_poly.pdbx_strand_id
1 'polypeptide(L)'
;MATLAAIIASQALISGSFTIISEAISLDLWPNIKIKYPTNIKGQMFIPQVNYALMALCVLMVVCFGSSSNMEAAYGLSITITMLMTTLLLFIYFQYKNITLWISIPLTAFFITIESSFFIANLFKFTHGGWATILIAGCIFGIMFVWYNGRRIKNRYSKYEPIAPTIDCLKKICEDKSIPKFATHLVYVTRAKYPTDMESKISYSLINKQPKRADTYWFVYLHRSDEPYDFKYDVKVFVPGKMFRIDIHSGFKQGAHIDKFVHRICKELEEKGEVDLLSRYPSLRERKIEGDFRFVVVERIARNVDLPPMKKTLLLLYYVIKKCSTSDTQILDLDPSVVTLEYVPLKSVQ
;
A
#
# COMPACT_ATOMS: atom_id res chain seq x y z
N MET A 1 -22.20 20.29 29.84
CA MET A 1 -22.80 19.30 28.90
C MET A 1 -22.40 19.54 27.45
N ALA A 2 -22.53 20.77 26.92
CA ALA A 2 -22.15 21.09 25.52
C ALA A 2 -20.68 20.76 25.16
N THR A 3 -19.73 20.99 26.08
CA THR A 3 -18.31 20.66 25.89
C THR A 3 -18.05 19.15 25.78
N LEU A 4 -18.66 18.35 26.65
CA LEU A 4 -18.62 16.89 26.60
C LEU A 4 -19.19 16.35 25.29
N ALA A 5 -20.32 16.89 24.82
CA ALA A 5 -20.91 16.52 23.54
C ALA A 5 -19.97 16.84 22.36
N ALA A 6 -19.31 18.02 22.37
CA ALA A 6 -18.34 18.40 21.34
C ALA A 6 -17.12 17.46 21.31
N ILE A 7 -16.64 17.02 22.48
CA ILE A 7 -15.53 16.06 22.58
C ILE A 7 -15.93 14.71 21.98
N ILE A 8 -17.13 14.20 22.30
CA ILE A 8 -17.64 12.93 21.76
C ILE A 8 -17.82 13.02 20.24
N ALA A 9 -18.40 14.11 19.73
CA ALA A 9 -18.56 14.35 18.31
C ALA A 9 -17.20 14.40 17.57
N SER A 10 -16.20 15.07 18.17
CA SER A 10 -14.84 15.10 17.63
C SER A 10 -14.22 13.70 17.53
N GLN A 11 -14.37 12.87 18.55
CA GLN A 11 -13.88 11.48 18.54
C GLN A 11 -14.56 10.62 17.47
N ALA A 12 -15.87 10.81 17.26
CA ALA A 12 -16.59 10.14 16.19
C ALA A 12 -16.07 10.54 14.80
N LEU A 13 -15.80 11.83 14.57
CA LEU A 13 -15.23 12.33 13.31
C LEU A 13 -13.81 11.83 13.05
N ILE A 14 -12.96 11.77 14.08
CA ILE A 14 -11.60 11.22 13.97
C ILE A 14 -11.66 9.75 13.58
N SER A 15 -12.50 8.97 14.27
CA SER A 15 -12.69 7.54 13.97
C SER A 15 -13.25 7.31 12.57
N GLY A 16 -14.24 8.09 12.14
CA GLY A 16 -14.79 8.04 10.78
C GLY A 16 -13.75 8.38 9.70
N SER A 17 -12.87 9.35 9.98
CA SER A 17 -11.78 9.72 9.07
C SER A 17 -10.77 8.57 8.87
N PHE A 18 -10.47 7.80 9.91
CA PHE A 18 -9.62 6.62 9.78
C PHE A 18 -10.24 5.55 8.87
N THR A 19 -11.54 5.34 8.95
CA THR A 19 -12.26 4.41 8.07
C THR A 19 -12.21 4.87 6.62
N ILE A 20 -12.51 6.14 6.34
CA ILE A 20 -12.50 6.68 4.97
C ILE A 20 -11.09 6.58 4.36
N ILE A 21 -10.04 6.91 5.12
CA ILE A 21 -8.66 6.79 4.65
C ILE A 21 -8.27 5.33 4.44
N SER A 22 -8.66 4.41 5.33
CA SER A 22 -8.40 2.99 5.14
C SER A 22 -9.04 2.45 3.85
N GLU A 23 -10.26 2.86 3.54
CA GLU A 23 -10.91 2.51 2.27
C GLU A 23 -10.26 3.19 1.05
N ALA A 24 -9.78 4.42 1.20
CA ALA A 24 -9.00 5.06 0.14
C ALA A 24 -7.68 4.33 -0.13
N ILE A 25 -7.05 3.72 0.90
CA ILE A 25 -5.86 2.88 0.74
C ILE A 25 -6.24 1.55 0.06
N SER A 26 -7.35 0.92 0.46
CA SER A 26 -7.82 -0.35 -0.12
C SER A 26 -8.16 -0.22 -1.62
N LEU A 27 -8.73 0.91 -2.02
CA LEU A 27 -9.03 1.27 -3.42
C LEU A 27 -7.82 1.80 -4.21
N ASP A 28 -6.64 1.75 -3.62
CA ASP A 28 -5.41 2.26 -4.19
C ASP A 28 -5.42 3.79 -4.53
N LEU A 29 -6.25 4.58 -3.88
CA LEU A 29 -6.35 6.04 -4.08
C LEU A 29 -5.44 6.85 -3.15
N TRP A 30 -5.04 6.31 -2.00
CA TRP A 30 -4.19 7.00 -1.02
C TRP A 30 -2.82 6.33 -0.84
N PRO A 31 -1.75 7.07 -0.50
CA PRO A 31 -0.47 6.50 -0.10
C PRO A 31 -0.59 5.49 1.04
N ASN A 32 0.23 4.43 0.97
CA ASN A 32 0.25 3.42 2.02
C ASN A 32 0.83 4.03 3.31
N ILE A 33 0.01 4.01 4.36
CA ILE A 33 0.36 4.53 5.68
C ILE A 33 0.20 3.41 6.71
N LYS A 34 0.95 3.49 7.81
CA LYS A 34 0.93 2.45 8.85
C LYS A 34 -0.39 2.54 9.63
N ILE A 35 -1.22 1.51 9.51
CA ILE A 35 -2.47 1.33 10.27
C ILE A 35 -2.16 0.46 11.49
N LYS A 36 -2.59 0.89 12.68
CA LYS A 36 -2.51 0.10 13.92
C LYS A 36 -3.93 -0.36 14.30
N TYR A 37 -4.07 -1.61 14.71
CA TYR A 37 -5.32 -2.19 15.18
C TYR A 37 -5.24 -2.44 16.69
N PRO A 38 -5.68 -1.49 17.54
CA PRO A 38 -5.61 -1.62 19.00
C PRO A 38 -6.47 -2.77 19.56
N THR A 39 -7.56 -3.15 18.90
CA THR A 39 -8.47 -4.20 19.38
C THR A 39 -8.68 -5.31 18.34
N ASN A 40 -9.54 -6.28 18.66
CA ASN A 40 -9.86 -7.41 17.78
C ASN A 40 -10.95 -7.08 16.74
N ILE A 41 -11.50 -5.87 16.76
CA ILE A 41 -12.59 -5.45 15.86
C ILE A 41 -11.97 -4.65 14.70
N LYS A 42 -12.15 -5.13 13.46
CA LYS A 42 -11.59 -4.48 12.25
C LYS A 42 -11.94 -3.00 12.14
N GLY A 43 -13.11 -2.59 12.64
CA GLY A 43 -13.58 -1.20 12.65
C GLY A 43 -12.85 -0.26 13.62
N GLN A 44 -12.03 -0.76 14.54
CA GLN A 44 -11.25 0.07 15.45
C GLN A 44 -9.81 0.22 14.92
N MET A 45 -9.66 1.16 14.00
CA MET A 45 -8.39 1.50 13.38
C MET A 45 -7.78 2.74 14.02
N PHE A 46 -6.46 2.76 14.19
CA PHE A 46 -5.72 3.95 14.57
C PHE A 46 -4.65 4.25 13.53
N ILE A 47 -4.72 5.44 12.94
CA ILE A 47 -3.77 5.90 11.94
C ILE A 47 -3.05 7.16 12.48
N PRO A 48 -1.84 7.02 13.04
CA PRO A 48 -1.15 8.12 13.71
C PRO A 48 -0.95 9.35 12.80
N GLN A 49 -0.58 9.12 11.55
CA GLN A 49 -0.31 10.21 10.59
C GLN A 49 -1.58 11.02 10.29
N VAL A 50 -2.73 10.37 10.14
CA VAL A 50 -4.02 11.06 9.93
C VAL A 50 -4.41 11.81 11.20
N ASN A 51 -4.19 11.24 12.38
CA ASN A 51 -4.49 11.92 13.65
C ASN A 51 -3.70 13.23 13.80
N TYR A 52 -2.39 13.20 13.57
CA TYR A 52 -1.55 14.40 13.61
C TYR A 52 -1.91 15.40 12.50
N ALA A 53 -2.24 14.92 11.30
CA ALA A 53 -2.68 15.78 10.21
C ALA A 53 -4.01 16.48 10.54
N LEU A 54 -5.00 15.76 11.08
CA LEU A 54 -6.26 16.35 11.55
C LEU A 54 -6.02 17.37 12.65
N MET A 55 -5.17 17.06 13.63
CA MET A 55 -4.80 18.00 14.69
C MET A 55 -4.19 19.28 14.11
N ALA A 56 -3.21 19.16 13.21
CA ALA A 56 -2.56 20.31 12.57
C ALA A 56 -3.54 21.14 11.74
N LEU A 57 -4.42 20.49 10.97
CA LEU A 57 -5.46 21.16 10.18
C LEU A 57 -6.48 21.88 11.09
N CYS A 58 -6.90 21.27 12.20
CA CYS A 58 -7.78 21.92 13.16
C CYS A 58 -7.14 23.16 13.77
N VAL A 59 -5.88 23.07 14.23
CA VAL A 59 -5.15 24.23 14.77
C VAL A 59 -5.00 25.32 13.72
N LEU A 60 -4.62 24.96 12.49
CA LEU A 60 -4.49 25.91 11.38
C LEU A 60 -5.83 26.61 11.07
N MET A 61 -6.93 25.87 11.03
CA MET A 61 -8.26 26.45 10.82
C MET A 61 -8.65 27.42 11.94
N VAL A 62 -8.41 27.07 13.21
CA VAL A 62 -8.71 27.95 14.34
C VAL A 62 -7.87 29.24 14.27
N VAL A 63 -6.58 29.15 13.95
CA VAL A 63 -5.69 30.33 13.85
C VAL A 63 -6.06 31.21 12.65
N CYS A 64 -6.36 30.62 11.49
CA CYS A 64 -6.70 31.37 10.28
C CYS A 64 -8.06 32.07 10.36
N PHE A 65 -9.06 31.44 10.98
CA PHE A 65 -10.43 31.98 11.01
C PHE A 65 -10.75 32.78 12.28
N GLY A 66 -10.08 32.47 13.41
CA GLY A 66 -10.18 33.16 14.69
C GLY A 66 -11.51 32.97 15.44
N SER A 67 -12.65 33.09 14.75
CA SER A 67 -14.00 32.94 15.31
C SER A 67 -14.80 31.82 14.63
N SER A 68 -15.71 31.21 15.39
CA SER A 68 -16.61 30.15 14.88
C SER A 68 -17.57 30.64 13.80
N SER A 69 -17.98 31.93 13.83
CA SER A 69 -18.84 32.54 12.82
C SER A 69 -18.19 32.54 11.44
N ASN A 70 -16.87 32.77 11.38
CA ASN A 70 -16.13 32.81 10.11
C ASN A 70 -15.95 31.40 9.53
N MET A 71 -15.98 30.38 10.37
CA MET A 71 -15.89 28.97 9.94
C MET A 71 -17.23 28.43 9.42
N GLU A 72 -18.36 29.11 9.72
CA GLU A 72 -19.71 28.70 9.31
C GLU A 72 -19.82 28.51 7.79
N ALA A 73 -19.31 29.49 7.04
CA ALA A 73 -19.31 29.44 5.58
C ALA A 73 -18.48 28.26 5.03
N ALA A 74 -17.36 27.93 5.69
CA ALA A 74 -16.48 26.85 5.26
C ALA A 74 -17.14 25.47 5.43
N TYR A 75 -17.60 25.14 6.64
CA TYR A 75 -18.21 23.82 6.86
C TYR A 75 -19.58 23.71 6.17
N GLY A 76 -20.36 24.80 6.09
CA GLY A 76 -21.65 24.83 5.39
C GLY A 76 -21.50 24.47 3.91
N LEU A 77 -20.49 25.02 3.23
CA LEU A 77 -20.17 24.66 1.86
C LEU A 77 -19.75 23.18 1.73
N SER A 78 -18.95 22.65 2.66
CA SER A 78 -18.53 21.24 2.64
C SER A 78 -19.71 20.29 2.76
N ILE A 79 -20.62 20.56 3.69
CA ILE A 79 -21.78 19.71 3.96
C ILE A 79 -22.72 19.74 2.75
N THR A 80 -23.02 20.93 2.20
CA THR A 80 -23.93 21.06 1.05
C THR A 80 -23.38 20.36 -0.20
N ILE A 81 -22.08 20.49 -0.49
CA ILE A 81 -21.44 19.74 -1.59
C ILE A 81 -21.55 18.23 -1.35
N THR A 82 -21.32 17.78 -0.11
CA THR A 82 -21.40 16.36 0.25
C THR A 82 -22.82 15.83 0.07
N MET A 83 -23.83 16.57 0.55
CA MET A 83 -25.24 16.20 0.41
C MET A 83 -25.65 16.10 -1.06
N LEU A 84 -25.26 17.08 -1.88
CA LEU A 84 -25.51 17.07 -3.32
C LEU A 84 -24.86 15.87 -4.01
N MET A 85 -23.62 15.53 -3.65
CA MET A 85 -22.95 14.32 -4.15
C MET A 85 -23.67 13.04 -3.72
N THR A 86 -24.13 12.95 -2.47
CA THR A 86 -24.88 11.77 -2.01
C THR A 86 -26.25 11.64 -2.67
N THR A 87 -26.94 12.74 -2.96
CA THR A 87 -28.22 12.76 -3.68
C THR A 87 -28.04 12.31 -5.12
N LEU A 88 -26.98 12.75 -5.80
CA LEU A 88 -26.61 12.26 -7.13
C LEU A 88 -26.26 10.76 -7.11
N LEU A 89 -25.49 10.32 -6.11
CA LEU A 89 -25.12 8.91 -5.96
C LEU A 89 -26.35 8.03 -5.67
N LEU A 90 -27.31 8.52 -4.87
CA LEU A 90 -28.58 7.86 -4.60
C LEU A 90 -29.39 7.68 -5.89
N PHE A 91 -29.45 8.71 -6.73
CA PHE A 91 -30.11 8.61 -8.03
C PHE A 91 -29.46 7.55 -8.92
N ILE A 92 -28.13 7.55 -9.03
CA ILE A 92 -27.38 6.53 -9.78
C ILE A 92 -27.67 5.13 -9.20
N TYR A 93 -27.73 4.99 -7.87
CA TYR A 93 -28.06 3.75 -7.21
C TYR A 93 -29.48 3.26 -7.55
N PHE A 94 -30.47 4.15 -7.59
CA PHE A 94 -31.83 3.83 -8.02
C PHE A 94 -31.89 3.35 -9.47
N GLN A 95 -31.12 3.97 -10.38
CA GLN A 95 -31.02 3.51 -11.76
C GLN A 95 -30.35 2.13 -11.85
N TYR A 96 -29.26 1.92 -11.10
CA TYR A 96 -28.57 0.62 -11.04
C TYR A 96 -29.47 -0.51 -10.51
N LYS A 97 -30.38 -0.19 -9.56
CA LYS A 97 -31.36 -1.14 -9.01
C LYS A 97 -32.66 -1.23 -9.82
N ASN A 98 -32.77 -0.54 -10.96
CA ASN A 98 -33.98 -0.49 -11.81
C ASN A 98 -35.26 -0.09 -11.03
N ILE A 99 -35.13 0.82 -10.06
CA ILE A 99 -36.30 1.35 -9.34
C ILE A 99 -37.12 2.21 -10.29
N THR A 100 -38.45 2.15 -10.18
CA THR A 100 -39.37 2.90 -11.03
C THR A 100 -39.05 4.39 -11.05
N LEU A 101 -38.88 4.95 -12.26
CA LEU A 101 -38.52 6.35 -12.48
C LEU A 101 -39.50 7.34 -11.82
N TRP A 102 -40.77 6.98 -11.74
CA TRP A 102 -41.82 7.76 -11.09
C TRP A 102 -41.60 7.98 -9.59
N ILE A 103 -40.76 7.17 -8.93
CA ILE A 103 -40.37 7.36 -7.52
C ILE A 103 -38.99 8.03 -7.45
N SER A 104 -38.05 7.56 -8.26
CA SER A 104 -36.65 8.02 -8.26
C SER A 104 -36.53 9.51 -8.62
N ILE A 105 -37.23 9.97 -9.67
CA ILE A 105 -37.14 11.34 -10.17
C ILE A 105 -37.69 12.36 -9.17
N PRO A 106 -38.95 12.28 -8.68
CA PRO A 106 -39.48 13.31 -7.79
C PRO A 106 -38.75 13.36 -6.45
N LEU A 107 -38.34 12.21 -5.91
CA LEU A 107 -37.57 12.18 -4.66
C LEU A 107 -36.21 12.86 -4.81
N THR A 108 -35.47 12.54 -5.86
CA THR A 108 -34.17 13.17 -6.15
C THR A 108 -34.34 14.67 -6.45
N ALA A 109 -35.37 15.03 -7.22
CA ALA A 109 -35.67 16.42 -7.58
C ALA A 109 -36.00 17.27 -6.34
N PHE A 110 -36.71 16.69 -5.36
CA PHE A 110 -36.99 17.35 -4.08
C PHE A 110 -35.69 17.68 -3.32
N PHE A 111 -34.82 16.69 -3.11
CA PHE A 111 -33.56 16.90 -2.40
C PHE A 111 -32.62 17.85 -3.13
N ILE A 112 -32.42 17.67 -4.44
CA ILE A 112 -31.51 18.52 -5.21
C ILE A 112 -31.98 19.98 -5.24
N THR A 113 -33.29 20.24 -5.20
CA THR A 113 -33.83 21.61 -5.16
C THR A 113 -33.49 22.31 -3.84
N ILE A 114 -33.69 21.61 -2.72
CA ILE A 114 -33.35 22.13 -1.38
C ILE A 114 -31.84 22.32 -1.27
N GLU A 115 -31.06 21.31 -1.63
CA GLU A 115 -29.60 21.33 -1.54
C GLU A 115 -28.99 22.40 -2.46
N SER A 116 -29.51 22.58 -3.67
CA SER A 116 -29.06 23.64 -4.58
C SER A 116 -29.36 25.03 -4.01
N SER A 117 -30.49 25.21 -3.32
CA SER A 117 -30.82 26.47 -2.65
C SER A 117 -29.80 26.78 -1.54
N PHE A 118 -29.46 25.79 -0.71
CA PHE A 118 -28.40 25.93 0.30
C PHE A 118 -27.02 26.15 -0.33
N PHE A 119 -26.72 25.48 -1.44
CA PHE A 119 -25.45 25.65 -2.15
C PHE A 119 -25.30 27.07 -2.68
N ILE A 120 -26.34 27.62 -3.32
CA ILE A 120 -26.37 29.01 -3.80
C ILE A 120 -26.17 29.98 -2.62
N ALA A 121 -26.86 29.76 -1.49
CA ALA A 121 -26.69 30.57 -0.28
C ALA A 121 -25.25 30.53 0.26
N ASN A 122 -24.61 29.36 0.25
CA ASN A 122 -23.21 29.21 0.67
C ASN A 122 -22.21 29.81 -0.33
N LEU A 123 -22.53 29.82 -1.63
CA LEU A 123 -21.70 30.48 -2.65
C LEU A 123 -21.59 31.99 -2.44
N PHE A 124 -22.65 32.65 -1.95
CA PHE A 124 -22.55 34.08 -1.59
C PHE A 124 -21.57 34.34 -0.44
N LYS A 125 -21.41 33.38 0.47
CA LYS A 125 -20.43 33.44 1.58
C LYS A 125 -19.04 32.89 1.19
N PHE A 126 -18.81 32.58 -0.09
CA PHE A 126 -17.55 31.97 -0.55
C PHE A 126 -16.32 32.81 -0.23
N THR A 127 -16.41 34.13 -0.46
CA THR A 127 -15.33 35.10 -0.17
C THR A 127 -15.07 35.27 1.32
N HIS A 128 -16.03 34.91 2.18
CA HIS A 128 -15.96 35.06 3.64
C HIS A 128 -15.51 33.77 4.35
N GLY A 129 -15.06 32.75 3.61
CA GLY A 129 -14.49 31.53 4.21
C GLY A 129 -14.73 30.24 3.44
N GLY A 130 -15.71 30.19 2.54
CA GLY A 130 -16.03 28.99 1.75
C GLY A 130 -14.85 28.49 0.89
N TRP A 131 -13.96 29.39 0.47
CA TRP A 131 -12.77 29.05 -0.32
C TRP A 131 -11.85 28.04 0.38
N ALA A 132 -11.77 28.03 1.71
CA ALA A 132 -10.89 27.14 2.45
C ALA A 132 -11.28 25.67 2.27
N THR A 133 -12.58 25.37 2.24
CA THR A 133 -13.08 24.01 2.02
C THR A 133 -12.70 23.49 0.65
N ILE A 134 -12.88 24.30 -0.40
CA ILE A 134 -12.48 23.92 -1.77
C ILE A 134 -10.97 23.73 -1.86
N LEU A 135 -10.18 24.58 -1.19
CA LEU A 135 -8.73 24.46 -1.17
C LEU A 135 -8.29 23.14 -0.52
N ILE A 136 -8.83 22.81 0.66
CA ILE A 136 -8.51 21.57 1.37
C ILE A 136 -8.92 20.35 0.54
N ALA A 137 -10.16 20.36 0.01
CA ALA A 137 -10.66 19.29 -0.85
C ALA A 137 -9.80 19.13 -2.12
N GLY A 138 -9.41 20.23 -2.75
CA GLY A 138 -8.53 20.24 -3.91
C GLY A 138 -7.13 19.71 -3.61
N CYS A 139 -6.56 20.01 -2.45
CA CYS A 139 -5.28 19.46 -2.01
C CYS A 139 -5.35 17.94 -1.81
N ILE A 140 -6.38 17.46 -1.09
CA ILE A 140 -6.60 16.02 -0.87
C ILE A 140 -6.83 15.30 -2.20
N PHE A 141 -7.68 15.85 -3.07
CA PHE A 141 -7.92 15.32 -4.40
C PHE A 141 -6.65 15.31 -5.26
N GLY A 142 -5.83 16.37 -5.20
CA GLY A 142 -4.55 16.44 -5.89
C GLY A 142 -3.60 15.32 -5.47
N ILE A 143 -3.49 15.04 -4.17
CA ILE A 143 -2.71 13.92 -3.63
C ILE A 143 -3.23 12.60 -4.20
N MET A 144 -4.55 12.37 -4.14
CA MET A 144 -5.18 11.15 -4.67
C MET A 144 -4.96 11.01 -6.18
N PHE A 145 -5.11 12.09 -6.94
CA PHE A 145 -4.95 12.11 -8.39
C PHE A 145 -3.51 11.79 -8.79
N VAL A 146 -2.53 12.43 -8.16
CA VAL A 146 -1.10 12.17 -8.41
C VAL A 146 -0.77 10.73 -8.04
N TRP A 147 -1.25 10.26 -6.89
CA TRP A 147 -0.96 8.92 -6.39
C TRP A 147 -1.54 7.83 -7.29
N TYR A 148 -2.83 7.94 -7.64
CA TYR A 148 -3.53 7.01 -8.51
C TYR A 148 -2.87 6.93 -9.90
N ASN A 149 -2.63 8.08 -10.54
CA ASN A 149 -2.05 8.09 -11.89
C ASN A 149 -0.56 7.69 -11.87
N GLY A 150 0.21 8.10 -10.85
CA GLY A 150 1.60 7.70 -10.68
C GLY A 150 1.76 6.19 -10.53
N ARG A 151 0.90 5.57 -9.71
CA ARG A 151 0.81 4.10 -9.62
C ARG A 151 0.41 3.47 -10.94
N ARG A 152 -0.60 4.01 -11.64
CA ARG A 152 -1.04 3.47 -12.94
C ARG A 152 0.08 3.48 -13.98
N ILE A 153 0.90 4.54 -14.01
CA ILE A 153 2.09 4.61 -14.86
C ILE A 153 3.07 3.51 -14.45
N LYS A 154 3.46 3.43 -13.17
CA LYS A 154 4.40 2.41 -12.68
C LYS A 154 3.94 0.98 -12.97
N ASN A 155 2.66 0.68 -12.73
CA ASN A 155 2.08 -0.65 -12.94
C ASN A 155 2.08 -1.05 -14.42
N ARG A 156 1.89 -0.10 -15.36
CA ARG A 156 1.97 -0.39 -16.79
C ARG A 156 3.36 -0.92 -17.22
N TYR A 157 4.41 -0.55 -16.50
CA TYR A 157 5.76 -1.05 -16.76
C TYR A 157 6.10 -2.32 -15.97
N SER A 158 5.34 -2.67 -14.93
CA SER A 158 5.53 -3.92 -14.18
C SER A 158 5.06 -5.11 -15.03
N LYS A 159 6.02 -5.75 -15.71
CA LYS A 159 5.78 -6.99 -16.44
C LYS A 159 6.04 -8.20 -15.54
N TYR A 160 5.17 -9.20 -15.67
CA TYR A 160 5.36 -10.53 -15.13
C TYR A 160 5.86 -11.44 -16.25
N GLU A 161 6.84 -12.27 -15.93
CA GLU A 161 7.47 -13.21 -16.86
C GLU A 161 7.37 -14.63 -16.28
N PRO A 162 7.33 -15.67 -17.12
CA PRO A 162 7.41 -17.05 -16.66
C PRO A 162 8.68 -17.27 -15.83
N ILE A 163 8.57 -17.95 -14.70
CA ILE A 163 9.69 -18.15 -13.77
C ILE A 163 10.69 -19.18 -14.30
N ALA A 164 10.25 -20.13 -15.14
CA ALA A 164 11.04 -21.29 -15.56
C ALA A 164 12.42 -20.94 -16.19
N PRO A 165 12.54 -20.01 -17.16
CA PRO A 165 13.84 -19.61 -17.71
C PRO A 165 14.79 -19.03 -16.65
N THR A 166 14.24 -18.31 -15.67
CA THR A 166 15.03 -17.75 -14.56
C THR A 166 15.54 -18.87 -13.66
N ILE A 167 14.70 -19.85 -13.32
CA ILE A 167 15.10 -21.01 -12.50
C ILE A 167 16.25 -21.78 -13.16
N ASP A 168 16.18 -22.03 -14.47
CA ASP A 168 17.25 -22.76 -15.17
C ASP A 168 18.56 -21.99 -15.22
N CYS A 169 18.51 -20.66 -15.34
CA CYS A 169 19.69 -19.81 -15.21
C CYS A 169 20.25 -19.83 -13.77
N LEU A 170 19.38 -19.73 -12.77
CA LEU A 170 19.77 -19.73 -11.36
C LEU A 170 20.41 -21.05 -10.91
N LYS A 171 20.02 -22.18 -11.50
CA LYS A 171 20.67 -23.49 -11.24
C LYS A 171 22.16 -23.41 -11.57
N LYS A 172 22.50 -22.84 -12.74
CA LYS A 172 23.88 -22.64 -13.19
C LYS A 172 24.61 -21.64 -12.30
N ILE A 173 23.97 -20.51 -11.96
CA ILE A 173 24.54 -19.48 -11.07
C ILE A 173 24.86 -20.05 -9.68
N CYS A 174 24.02 -20.94 -9.13
CA CYS A 174 24.24 -21.57 -7.83
C CYS A 174 25.54 -22.39 -7.81
N GLU A 175 25.85 -23.09 -8.90
CA GLU A 175 27.00 -23.99 -9.05
C GLU A 175 28.28 -23.27 -9.46
N ASP A 176 28.16 -22.10 -10.10
CA ASP A 176 29.27 -21.31 -10.56
C ASP A 176 30.02 -20.63 -9.40
N LYS A 177 31.16 -21.23 -9.02
CA LYS A 177 32.02 -20.72 -7.94
C LYS A 177 32.78 -19.44 -8.30
N SER A 178 32.82 -19.05 -9.57
CA SER A 178 33.45 -17.78 -9.98
C SER A 178 32.63 -16.57 -9.54
N ILE A 179 31.31 -16.76 -9.36
CA ILE A 179 30.42 -15.72 -8.85
C ILE A 179 30.54 -15.68 -7.32
N PRO A 180 30.84 -14.51 -6.72
CA PRO A 180 30.93 -14.38 -5.27
C PRO A 180 29.57 -14.69 -4.63
N LYS A 181 29.60 -15.42 -3.51
CA LYS A 181 28.40 -15.80 -2.78
C LYS A 181 27.79 -14.55 -2.14
N PHE A 182 26.52 -14.29 -2.45
CA PHE A 182 25.79 -13.13 -1.95
C PHE A 182 25.14 -13.39 -0.58
N ALA A 183 24.57 -14.59 -0.38
CA ALA A 183 23.98 -15.05 0.88
C ALA A 183 23.83 -16.59 0.88
N THR A 184 23.65 -17.20 2.05
CA THR A 184 23.25 -18.62 2.15
C THR A 184 21.78 -18.79 1.78
N HIS A 185 20.89 -18.02 2.44
CA HIS A 185 19.46 -17.98 2.14
C HIS A 185 19.08 -16.61 1.60
N LEU A 186 18.70 -16.56 0.33
CA LEU A 186 18.33 -15.33 -0.36
C LEU A 186 16.82 -15.24 -0.54
N VAL A 187 16.20 -14.25 0.10
CA VAL A 187 14.75 -14.09 0.14
C VAL A 187 14.32 -12.89 -0.71
N TYR A 188 13.42 -13.12 -1.67
CA TYR A 188 12.75 -12.09 -2.46
C TYR A 188 11.27 -12.08 -2.18
N VAL A 189 10.73 -10.91 -1.84
CA VAL A 189 9.27 -10.73 -1.76
C VAL A 189 8.73 -10.43 -3.16
N THR A 190 7.86 -11.30 -3.67
CA THR A 190 7.22 -11.18 -4.98
C THR A 190 5.79 -10.70 -4.84
N ARG A 191 5.31 -9.92 -5.83
CA ARG A 191 3.89 -9.57 -6.01
C ARG A 191 3.23 -10.37 -7.12
N ALA A 192 3.89 -11.40 -7.64
CA ALA A 192 3.32 -12.27 -8.67
C ALA A 192 2.25 -13.18 -8.05
N LYS A 193 1.00 -13.04 -8.49
CA LYS A 193 -0.13 -13.82 -7.97
C LYS A 193 0.02 -15.32 -8.22
N TYR A 194 0.56 -15.70 -9.37
CA TYR A 194 0.67 -17.10 -9.78
C TYR A 194 2.07 -17.67 -9.50
N PRO A 195 2.17 -18.91 -8.98
CA PRO A 195 3.44 -19.63 -8.77
C PRO A 195 4.30 -19.87 -10.02
N THR A 196 3.74 -19.70 -11.21
CA THR A 196 4.44 -19.82 -12.49
C THR A 196 5.13 -18.54 -12.92
N ASP A 197 4.80 -17.43 -12.27
CA ASP A 197 5.18 -16.10 -12.72
C ASP A 197 6.11 -15.43 -11.71
N MET A 198 6.95 -14.52 -12.23
CA MET A 198 7.83 -13.68 -11.43
C MET A 198 7.84 -12.26 -11.97
N GLU A 199 8.02 -11.27 -11.10
CA GLU A 199 8.19 -9.89 -11.55
C GLU A 199 9.52 -9.75 -12.32
N SER A 200 9.49 -9.17 -13.52
CA SER A 200 10.69 -8.92 -14.35
C SER A 200 11.78 -8.10 -13.65
N LYS A 201 11.45 -7.35 -12.59
CA LYS A 201 12.45 -6.63 -11.78
C LYS A 201 13.29 -7.58 -10.92
N ILE A 202 12.71 -8.70 -10.49
CA ILE A 202 13.36 -9.72 -9.66
C ILE A 202 14.30 -10.55 -10.54
N SER A 203 13.86 -11.01 -11.72
CA SER A 203 14.75 -11.67 -12.70
C SER A 203 15.93 -10.77 -13.06
N TYR A 204 15.66 -9.50 -13.38
CA TYR A 204 16.72 -8.53 -13.70
C TYR A 204 17.71 -8.32 -12.55
N SER A 205 17.21 -8.22 -11.31
CA SER A 205 18.06 -8.09 -10.12
C SER A 205 18.93 -9.32 -9.89
N LEU A 206 18.38 -10.52 -10.10
CA LEU A 206 19.07 -11.79 -9.87
C LEU A 206 20.13 -12.10 -10.94
N ILE A 207 19.88 -11.74 -12.20
CA ILE A 207 20.68 -12.18 -13.35
C ILE A 207 21.43 -11.01 -14.01
N ASN A 208 20.73 -9.93 -14.38
CA ASN A 208 21.28 -8.91 -15.29
C ASN A 208 22.03 -7.76 -14.62
N LYS A 209 21.88 -7.57 -13.31
CA LYS A 209 22.62 -6.54 -12.57
C LYS A 209 23.99 -7.07 -12.17
N GLN A 210 24.14 -7.50 -10.93
CA GLN A 210 25.23 -8.34 -10.48
C GLN A 210 24.59 -9.70 -10.16
N PRO A 211 25.01 -10.79 -10.84
CA PRO A 211 24.46 -12.11 -10.58
C PRO A 211 24.55 -12.45 -9.10
N LYS A 212 23.41 -12.77 -8.48
CA LYS A 212 23.35 -13.04 -7.04
C LYS A 212 23.34 -14.53 -6.79
N ARG A 213 24.52 -15.07 -6.54
CA ARG A 213 24.66 -16.47 -6.15
C ARG A 213 24.27 -16.68 -4.69
N ALA A 214 23.33 -17.59 -4.45
CA ALA A 214 22.97 -18.10 -3.14
C ALA A 214 22.85 -19.64 -3.16
N ASP A 215 22.89 -20.26 -1.99
CA ASP A 215 22.72 -21.71 -1.86
C ASP A 215 21.23 -22.08 -1.93
N THR A 216 20.37 -21.27 -1.31
CA THR A 216 18.92 -21.44 -1.34
C THR A 216 18.22 -20.11 -1.67
N TYR A 217 17.28 -20.15 -2.61
CA TYR A 217 16.45 -19.02 -3.01
C TYR A 217 15.01 -19.21 -2.53
N TRP A 218 14.46 -18.17 -1.92
CA TRP A 218 13.11 -18.13 -1.38
C TRP A 218 12.32 -17.00 -2.05
N PHE A 219 11.24 -17.34 -2.74
CA PHE A 219 10.29 -16.38 -3.31
C PHE A 219 9.04 -16.32 -2.44
N VAL A 220 8.82 -15.20 -1.77
CA VAL A 220 7.76 -15.06 -0.77
C VAL A 220 6.65 -14.18 -1.30
N TYR A 221 5.44 -14.73 -1.40
CA TYR A 221 4.23 -13.99 -1.70
C TYR A 221 3.41 -13.85 -0.41
N LEU A 222 3.01 -12.62 -0.06
CA LEU A 222 2.19 -12.36 1.12
C LEU A 222 0.79 -11.95 0.69
N HIS A 223 -0.20 -12.78 1.02
CA HIS A 223 -1.61 -12.48 0.93
C HIS A 223 -2.14 -12.01 2.30
N ARG A 224 -2.75 -10.83 2.36
CA ARG A 224 -3.46 -10.39 3.57
C ARG A 224 -4.89 -10.91 3.56
N SER A 225 -5.26 -11.65 4.60
CA SER A 225 -6.62 -12.15 4.84
C SER A 225 -7.45 -11.11 5.60
N ASP A 226 -8.77 -11.17 5.40
CA ASP A 226 -9.75 -10.38 6.17
C ASP A 226 -9.97 -10.90 7.58
N GLU A 227 -9.53 -12.12 7.87
CA GLU A 227 -9.55 -12.70 9.22
C GLU A 227 -8.42 -12.10 10.09
N PRO A 228 -8.65 -11.84 11.38
CA PRO A 228 -7.69 -11.09 12.21
C PRO A 228 -6.38 -11.85 12.48
N TYR A 229 -6.47 -13.15 12.75
CA TYR A 229 -5.34 -13.99 13.18
C TYR A 229 -5.12 -15.22 12.30
N ASP A 230 -5.64 -15.23 11.08
CA ASP A 230 -5.38 -16.35 10.16
C ASP A 230 -3.89 -16.41 9.79
N PHE A 231 -3.32 -17.61 9.83
CA PHE A 231 -1.96 -17.87 9.35
C PHE A 231 -1.94 -19.22 8.68
N LYS A 232 -1.86 -19.20 7.34
CA LYS A 232 -1.71 -20.38 6.51
C LYS A 232 -0.59 -20.14 5.53
N TYR A 233 0.07 -21.19 5.09
CA TYR A 233 1.10 -21.07 4.08
C TYR A 233 1.11 -22.28 3.16
N ASP A 234 1.47 -22.05 1.90
CA ASP A 234 1.67 -23.06 0.89
C ASP A 234 3.11 -22.97 0.37
N VAL A 235 3.76 -24.12 0.21
CA VAL A 235 5.14 -24.18 -0.30
C VAL A 235 5.16 -24.90 -1.63
N LYS A 236 5.74 -24.25 -2.64
CA LYS A 236 6.02 -24.86 -3.94
C LYS A 236 7.53 -25.02 -4.11
N VAL A 237 7.96 -26.25 -4.34
CA VAL A 237 9.37 -26.57 -4.61
C VAL A 237 9.63 -26.47 -6.11
N PHE A 238 10.57 -25.61 -6.52
CA PHE A 238 11.03 -25.55 -7.92
C PHE A 238 12.23 -26.44 -8.16
N VAL A 239 13.17 -26.43 -7.20
CA VAL A 239 14.38 -27.25 -7.21
C VAL A 239 14.59 -27.75 -5.79
N PRO A 240 14.55 -29.08 -5.54
CA PRO A 240 14.73 -29.65 -4.20
C PRO A 240 16.01 -29.10 -3.53
N GLY A 241 15.87 -28.67 -2.27
CA GLY A 241 16.96 -28.09 -1.46
C GLY A 241 17.52 -26.73 -1.93
N LYS A 242 17.15 -26.22 -3.11
CA LYS A 242 17.74 -24.99 -3.68
C LYS A 242 16.74 -23.86 -3.90
N MET A 243 15.51 -24.12 -4.34
CA MET A 243 14.60 -23.04 -4.76
C MET A 243 13.15 -23.33 -4.38
N PHE A 244 12.56 -22.40 -3.65
CA PHE A 244 11.23 -22.53 -3.07
C PHE A 244 10.41 -21.26 -3.31
N ARG A 245 9.10 -21.44 -3.41
CA ARG A 245 8.12 -20.37 -3.28
C ARG A 245 7.25 -20.62 -2.06
N ILE A 246 7.05 -19.59 -1.26
CA ILE A 246 6.22 -19.61 -0.05
C ILE A 246 5.10 -18.59 -0.27
N ASP A 247 3.86 -19.08 -0.32
CA ASP A 247 2.67 -18.23 -0.39
C ASP A 247 2.06 -18.19 1.02
N ILE A 248 2.18 -17.04 1.70
CA ILE A 248 1.76 -16.82 3.08
C ILE A 248 0.42 -16.10 3.09
N HIS A 249 -0.58 -16.66 3.77
CA HIS A 249 -1.86 -16.05 4.07
C HIS A 249 -1.85 -15.56 5.52
N SER A 250 -1.73 -14.25 5.73
CA SER A 250 -1.64 -13.61 7.05
C SER A 250 -2.84 -12.73 7.31
N GLY A 251 -3.45 -12.85 8.49
CA GLY A 251 -4.52 -12.00 8.95
C GLY A 251 -4.10 -10.54 9.14
N PHE A 252 -5.05 -9.61 9.05
CA PHE A 252 -4.75 -8.17 9.07
C PHE A 252 -4.15 -7.66 10.39
N LYS A 253 -4.35 -8.37 11.51
CA LYS A 253 -3.78 -8.00 12.82
C LYS A 253 -2.40 -8.62 13.05
N GLN A 254 -2.09 -9.71 12.37
CA GLN A 254 -0.72 -10.21 12.37
C GLN A 254 0.16 -9.19 11.63
N GLY A 255 1.15 -8.63 12.33
CA GLY A 255 2.16 -7.79 11.70
C GLY A 255 2.77 -8.54 10.52
N ALA A 256 3.19 -7.82 9.48
CA ALA A 256 3.65 -8.48 8.25
C ALA A 256 4.90 -9.35 8.50
N HIS A 257 5.71 -9.04 9.52
CA HIS A 257 6.88 -9.78 10.05
C HIS A 257 7.38 -10.91 9.14
N ILE A 258 7.72 -10.55 7.90
CA ILE A 258 7.97 -11.57 6.86
C ILE A 258 9.23 -12.32 7.21
N ASP A 259 10.19 -11.63 7.81
CA ASP A 259 11.39 -12.20 8.38
C ASP A 259 11.07 -13.35 9.34
N LYS A 260 10.21 -13.14 10.34
CA LYS A 260 9.84 -14.16 11.32
C LYS A 260 9.04 -15.30 10.71
N PHE A 261 8.10 -14.98 9.81
CA PHE A 261 7.30 -16.01 9.15
C PHE A 261 8.15 -16.90 8.27
N VAL A 262 9.06 -16.32 7.47
CA VAL A 262 9.98 -17.08 6.63
C VAL A 262 10.90 -17.94 7.48
N HIS A 263 11.52 -17.41 8.54
CA HIS A 263 12.36 -18.22 9.43
C HIS A 263 11.60 -19.38 10.06
N ARG A 264 10.36 -19.16 10.52
CA ARG A 264 9.53 -20.22 11.09
C ARG A 264 9.23 -21.31 10.06
N ILE A 265 8.79 -20.93 8.86
CA ILE A 265 8.46 -21.88 7.78
C ILE A 265 9.71 -22.64 7.34
N CYS A 266 10.86 -21.97 7.23
CA CYS A 266 12.14 -22.62 6.90
C CYS A 266 12.50 -23.69 7.94
N LYS A 267 12.32 -23.43 9.24
CA LYS A 267 12.59 -24.43 10.30
C LYS A 267 11.67 -25.64 10.21
N GLU A 268 10.37 -25.40 9.97
CA GLU A 268 9.41 -26.49 9.75
C GLU A 268 9.75 -27.33 8.50
N LEU A 269 10.35 -26.74 7.46
CA LEU A 269 10.84 -27.46 6.28
C LEU A 269 12.16 -28.22 6.53
N GLU A 270 13.02 -27.71 7.41
CA GLU A 270 14.25 -28.40 7.83
C GLU A 270 13.94 -29.64 8.67
N GLU A 271 12.97 -29.56 9.59
CA GLU A 271 12.49 -30.71 10.36
C GLU A 271 11.90 -31.82 9.47
N LYS A 272 11.30 -31.44 8.34
CA LYS A 272 10.81 -32.38 7.30
C LYS A 272 11.92 -32.92 6.39
N GLY A 273 13.15 -32.41 6.50
CA GLY A 273 14.29 -32.80 5.67
C GLY A 273 14.25 -32.23 4.24
N GLU A 274 13.40 -31.24 3.96
CA GLU A 274 13.28 -30.64 2.62
C GLU A 274 14.38 -29.60 2.33
N VAL A 275 14.93 -28.97 3.38
CA VAL A 275 15.98 -27.95 3.31
C VAL A 275 16.99 -28.11 4.44
N ASP A 276 18.24 -27.75 4.17
CA ASP A 276 19.31 -27.64 5.18
C ASP A 276 19.59 -26.15 5.41
N LEU A 277 19.31 -25.66 6.62
CA LEU A 277 19.51 -24.26 7.01
C LEU A 277 20.91 -23.98 7.54
N LEU A 278 21.77 -24.99 7.64
CA LEU A 278 23.12 -24.80 8.14
C LEU A 278 23.97 -23.99 7.17
N SER A 279 24.85 -23.20 7.76
CA SER A 279 25.84 -22.44 7.00
C SER A 279 26.70 -23.35 6.12
N ARG A 280 26.94 -22.94 4.86
CA ARG A 280 27.85 -23.65 3.95
C ARG A 280 29.33 -23.34 4.20
N TYR A 281 29.63 -22.41 5.11
CA TYR A 281 31.01 -22.12 5.50
C TYR A 281 31.51 -23.20 6.47
N PRO A 282 32.63 -23.90 6.17
CA PRO A 282 33.11 -25.01 7.00
C PRO A 282 33.25 -24.66 8.48
N SER A 283 33.84 -23.50 8.78
CA SER A 283 34.06 -22.97 10.13
C SER A 283 32.78 -22.77 10.95
N LEU A 284 31.66 -22.46 10.28
CA LEU A 284 30.36 -22.25 10.90
C LEU A 284 29.55 -23.54 10.97
N ARG A 285 29.68 -24.40 9.95
CA ARG A 285 28.98 -25.67 9.86
C ARG A 285 29.44 -26.66 10.93
N GLU A 286 30.74 -26.69 11.24
CA GLU A 286 31.30 -27.49 12.33
C GLU A 286 30.65 -27.15 13.69
N ARG A 287 30.25 -25.89 13.87
CA ARG A 287 29.58 -25.40 15.08
C ARG A 287 28.04 -25.44 14.99
N LYS A 288 27.47 -26.05 13.93
CA LYS A 288 26.03 -26.12 13.65
C LYS A 288 25.35 -24.74 13.66
N ILE A 289 26.03 -23.72 13.13
CA ILE A 289 25.50 -22.36 13.04
C ILE A 289 24.63 -22.24 11.78
N GLU A 290 23.45 -21.62 11.92
CA GLU A 290 22.53 -21.33 10.82
C GLU A 290 23.17 -20.42 9.75
N GLY A 291 22.75 -20.58 8.50
CA GLY A 291 23.15 -19.75 7.39
C GLY A 291 22.61 -18.32 7.49
N ASP A 292 23.28 -17.38 6.84
CA ASP A 292 22.81 -16.00 6.76
C ASP A 292 21.57 -15.87 5.87
N PHE A 293 20.53 -15.23 6.40
CA PHE A 293 19.33 -14.82 5.66
C PHE A 293 19.49 -13.39 5.17
N ARG A 294 19.29 -13.17 3.87
CA ARG A 294 19.33 -11.84 3.26
C ARG A 294 18.06 -11.58 2.49
N PHE A 295 17.34 -10.53 2.87
CA PHE A 295 16.09 -10.12 2.26
C PHE A 295 16.35 -9.04 1.22
N VAL A 296 16.01 -9.28 -0.04
CA VAL A 296 16.18 -8.28 -1.11
C VAL A 296 14.83 -7.69 -1.47
N VAL A 297 14.70 -6.38 -1.26
CA VAL A 297 13.51 -5.61 -1.66
C VAL A 297 13.86 -4.79 -2.89
N VAL A 298 13.23 -5.14 -4.02
CA VAL A 298 13.49 -4.50 -5.31
C VAL A 298 12.44 -3.41 -5.58
N GLU A 299 12.89 -2.16 -5.54
CA GLU A 299 12.10 -1.00 -5.93
C GLU A 299 12.38 -0.59 -7.37
N ARG A 300 11.33 -0.20 -8.10
CA ARG A 300 11.48 0.37 -9.44
C ARG A 300 11.63 1.88 -9.39
N ILE A 301 12.66 2.38 -10.07
CA ILE A 301 12.93 3.82 -10.23
C ILE A 301 12.71 4.23 -11.68
N ALA A 302 12.00 5.33 -11.90
CA ALA A 302 11.93 5.94 -13.22
C ALA A 302 13.18 6.78 -13.46
N ARG A 303 14.16 6.19 -14.13
CA ARG A 303 15.37 6.89 -14.57
C ARG A 303 15.50 6.67 -16.07
N ASN A 304 15.62 7.76 -16.82
CA ASN A 304 15.76 7.75 -18.28
C ASN A 304 14.62 7.02 -19.03
N VAL A 305 13.37 7.20 -18.57
CA VAL A 305 12.20 6.72 -19.31
C VAL A 305 11.72 7.84 -20.22
N ASP A 306 11.62 7.56 -21.52
CA ASP A 306 11.00 8.47 -22.49
C ASP A 306 9.49 8.55 -22.23
N LEU A 307 9.11 9.51 -21.40
CA LEU A 307 7.74 9.82 -21.05
C LEU A 307 7.39 11.22 -21.53
N PRO A 308 6.16 11.45 -22.00
CA PRO A 308 5.63 12.79 -22.21
C PRO A 308 5.84 13.66 -20.97
N PRO A 309 6.08 14.98 -21.13
CA PRO A 309 6.45 15.88 -20.03
C PRO A 309 5.43 15.84 -18.89
N MET A 310 4.12 15.77 -19.20
CA MET A 310 3.04 15.67 -18.20
C MET A 310 3.11 14.38 -17.36
N LYS A 311 3.54 13.25 -17.93
CA LYS A 311 3.70 12.00 -17.18
C LYS A 311 4.96 12.03 -16.31
N LYS A 312 6.00 12.72 -16.77
CA LYS A 312 7.26 12.88 -16.02
C LYS A 312 7.05 13.75 -14.78
N THR A 313 6.34 14.87 -14.89
CA THR A 313 6.00 15.72 -13.74
C THR A 313 5.12 14.99 -12.73
N LEU A 314 4.08 14.30 -13.21
CA LEU A 314 3.19 13.48 -12.38
C LEU A 314 3.96 12.42 -11.58
N LEU A 315 4.92 11.77 -12.23
CA LEU A 315 5.71 10.70 -11.62
C LEU A 315 6.76 11.25 -10.62
N LEU A 316 7.28 12.45 -10.85
CA LEU A 316 8.10 13.17 -9.87
C LEU A 316 7.29 13.51 -8.62
N LEU A 317 6.08 14.09 -8.78
CA LEU A 317 5.18 14.37 -7.67
C LEU A 317 4.80 13.09 -6.92
N TYR A 318 4.57 11.98 -7.63
CA TYR A 318 4.33 10.67 -7.03
C TYR A 318 5.49 10.25 -6.11
N TYR A 319 6.74 10.42 -6.53
CA TYR A 319 7.88 10.07 -5.69
C TYR A 319 8.06 10.99 -4.49
N VAL A 320 7.72 12.29 -4.62
CA VAL A 320 7.68 13.21 -3.47
C VAL A 320 6.65 12.74 -2.44
N ILE A 321 5.43 12.40 -2.88
CA ILE A 321 4.39 11.85 -2.00
C ILE A 321 4.83 10.52 -1.38
N LYS A 322 5.47 9.63 -2.18
CA LYS A 322 5.98 8.34 -1.70
C LYS A 322 7.00 8.51 -0.58
N LYS A 323 7.81 9.58 -0.57
CA LYS A 323 8.79 9.84 0.49
C LYS A 323 8.12 10.09 1.86
N CYS A 324 6.90 10.62 1.88
CA CYS A 324 6.11 10.81 3.10
C CYS A 324 5.28 9.56 3.49
N SER A 325 5.18 8.59 2.59
CA SER A 325 4.47 7.32 2.78
C SER A 325 5.34 6.32 3.55
N THR A 326 4.73 5.29 4.15
CA THR A 326 5.45 4.14 4.71
C THR A 326 6.24 3.43 3.61
N SER A 327 7.52 3.12 3.86
CA SER A 327 8.37 2.42 2.87
C SER A 327 7.92 0.97 2.66
N ASP A 328 8.24 0.38 1.50
CA ASP A 328 7.93 -1.03 1.21
C ASP A 328 8.58 -1.95 2.28
N THR A 329 9.76 -1.62 2.81
CA THR A 329 10.42 -2.38 3.89
C THR A 329 9.67 -2.32 5.22
N GLN A 330 9.13 -1.15 5.59
CA GLN A 330 8.33 -0.97 6.80
C GLN A 330 6.95 -1.62 6.68
N ILE A 331 6.40 -1.73 5.46
CA ILE A 331 5.14 -2.44 5.20
C ILE A 331 5.32 -3.96 5.41
N LEU A 332 6.46 -4.50 4.99
CA LEU A 332 6.83 -5.90 5.15
C LEU A 332 7.39 -6.22 6.54
N ASP A 333 7.63 -5.17 7.34
CA ASP A 333 8.18 -5.21 8.70
C ASP A 333 9.46 -6.04 8.82
N LEU A 334 10.35 -5.89 7.84
CA LEU A 334 11.63 -6.59 7.75
C LEU A 334 12.68 -5.91 8.63
N ASP A 335 13.51 -6.69 9.33
CA ASP A 335 14.65 -6.18 10.10
C ASP A 335 15.66 -5.45 9.18
N PRO A 336 15.98 -4.17 9.42
CA PRO A 336 16.91 -3.40 8.58
C PRO A 336 18.31 -3.99 8.44
N SER A 337 18.77 -4.81 9.40
CA SER A 337 20.12 -5.40 9.42
C SER A 337 20.32 -6.49 8.37
N VAL A 338 19.24 -7.15 7.96
CA VAL A 338 19.25 -8.26 6.97
C VAL A 338 18.70 -7.86 5.61
N VAL A 339 18.19 -6.63 5.47
CA VAL A 339 17.55 -6.15 4.25
C VAL A 339 18.54 -5.44 3.33
N THR A 340 18.56 -5.85 2.06
CA THR A 340 19.22 -5.12 0.98
C THR A 340 18.18 -4.47 0.08
N LEU A 341 18.17 -3.13 0.06
CA LEU A 341 17.36 -2.35 -0.86
C LEU A 341 18.04 -2.24 -2.23
N GLU A 342 17.33 -2.63 -3.28
CA GLU A 342 17.83 -2.48 -4.65
C GLU A 342 16.89 -1.65 -5.50
N TYR A 343 17.49 -0.77 -6.31
CA TYR A 343 16.78 0.03 -7.29
C TYR A 343 17.02 -0.51 -8.69
N VAL A 344 15.93 -0.85 -9.38
CA VAL A 344 15.92 -1.31 -10.78
C VAL A 344 15.26 -0.25 -11.65
N PRO A 345 15.88 0.19 -12.76
CA PRO A 345 15.28 1.16 -13.64
C PRO A 345 14.01 0.61 -14.29
N LEU A 346 13.01 1.47 -14.47
CA LEU A 346 11.90 1.20 -15.38
C LEU A 346 12.45 1.16 -16.80
N LYS A 347 12.67 -0.03 -17.35
CA LYS A 347 12.96 -0.16 -18.79
C LYS A 347 11.65 -0.18 -19.58
N SER A 348 11.55 0.61 -20.64
CA SER A 348 10.68 0.24 -21.76
C SER A 348 11.31 -1.00 -22.39
N VAL A 349 10.55 -2.09 -22.44
CA VAL A 349 10.92 -3.19 -23.34
C VAL A 349 10.77 -2.62 -24.75
N GLN A 350 11.88 -2.53 -25.48
CA GLN A 350 11.84 -2.43 -26.94
C GLN A 350 11.10 -3.64 -27.50
#